data_AF-A0A937P5V8-F1
#
_entry.id   AF-A0A937P5V8-F1
#
_cell.length_a   1.000
_cell.length_b   1.000
_cell.length_c   1.000
_cell.angle_alpha   90.00
_cell.angle_beta   90.00
_cell.angle_gamma   90.00
#
_symmetry.space_group_name_H-M   'P 1'
#
loop_
_entity.id
_entity.type
_entity.pdbx_description
1 polymer ?
#
loop_
_entity_poly.entity_id
_entity_poly.type
_entity_poly.pdbx_seq_one_letter_code
_entity_poly.pdbx_strand_id
1 'polypeptide(L)'
;MRIAQKYSHLNGEEYLIVHHNKLYKEIKEVIESIDADTFRTKISKEKRKIGISLLSPIDLNKAFNEAFYKRKWEESRYNYYITLNRELMDKSVLMSAKEQKNFLIEKGEKEPIYSYNQTDFVKDKIAVEVQFGKYAFVAFDLFVKHMLFYSGGKINLGIEILPIKKMQAQMSSGVAYYEGEVYNVMRQGRNSPPVPLLILGIEP
;
A
#
# COMPACT_ATOMS: atom_id res chain seq x y z
N MET A 1 -13.43 -12.69 5.47
CA MET A 1 -13.64 -11.23 5.58
C MET A 1 -14.41 -10.78 4.36
N ARG A 2 -14.90 -9.55 4.35
CA ARG A 2 -15.53 -8.97 3.15
C ARG A 2 -15.11 -7.53 2.90
N ILE A 3 -15.20 -7.12 1.64
CA ILE A 3 -15.05 -5.72 1.23
C ILE A 3 -16.37 -5.00 1.53
N ALA A 4 -16.34 -4.08 2.47
CA ALA A 4 -17.49 -3.27 2.88
C ALA A 4 -17.59 -1.95 2.12
N GLN A 5 -16.44 -1.35 1.77
CA GLN A 5 -16.37 -0.06 1.10
C GLN A 5 -15.25 -0.04 0.07
N LYS A 6 -15.40 0.79 -0.97
CA LYS A 6 -14.44 0.96 -2.06
C LYS A 6 -14.34 2.44 -2.45
N TYR A 7 -13.12 2.90 -2.69
CA TYR A 7 -12.85 4.21 -3.25
C TYR A 7 -11.89 4.06 -4.43
N SER A 8 -12.40 4.37 -5.63
CA SER A 8 -11.63 4.34 -6.88
C SER A 8 -11.08 5.73 -7.15
N HIS A 9 -9.77 5.91 -7.00
CA HIS A 9 -9.08 7.16 -7.29
C HIS A 9 -8.47 7.10 -8.68
N LEU A 10 -8.72 8.12 -9.50
CA LEU A 10 -8.30 8.17 -10.91
C LEU A 10 -8.69 6.90 -11.69
N ASN A 11 -9.90 6.40 -11.43
CA ASN A 11 -10.49 5.22 -12.07
C ASN A 11 -9.66 3.93 -11.90
N GLY A 12 -9.05 3.75 -10.73
CA GLY A 12 -8.22 2.59 -10.43
C GLY A 12 -8.99 1.26 -10.46
N GLU A 13 -10.21 1.21 -9.90
CA GLU A 13 -11.03 -0.01 -9.95
C GLU A 13 -11.38 -0.37 -11.40
N GLU A 14 -11.74 0.63 -12.20
CA GLU A 14 -12.10 0.47 -13.60
C GLU A 14 -10.91 -0.06 -14.42
N TYR A 15 -9.69 0.46 -14.17
CA TYR A 15 -8.47 -0.06 -14.76
C TYR A 15 -8.27 -1.55 -14.46
N LEU A 16 -8.51 -1.96 -13.21
CA LEU A 16 -8.44 -3.37 -12.81
C LEU A 16 -9.51 -4.21 -13.50
N ILE A 17 -10.76 -3.73 -13.57
CA ILE A 17 -11.87 -4.46 -14.21
C ILE A 17 -11.59 -4.68 -15.71
N VAL A 18 -11.04 -3.67 -16.40
CA VAL A 18 -10.83 -3.75 -17.86
C VAL A 18 -9.55 -4.51 -18.21
N HIS A 19 -8.44 -4.24 -17.51
CA HIS A 19 -7.12 -4.74 -17.92
C HIS A 19 -6.59 -5.88 -17.05
N HIS A 20 -7.06 -6.03 -15.82
CA HIS A 20 -6.51 -6.95 -14.82
C HIS A 20 -7.59 -7.73 -14.06
N ASN A 21 -8.72 -8.05 -14.71
CA ASN A 21 -9.90 -8.59 -14.03
C ASN A 21 -9.61 -9.89 -13.26
N LYS A 22 -8.71 -10.73 -13.80
CA LYS A 22 -8.27 -11.96 -13.14
C LYS A 22 -7.53 -11.68 -11.83
N LEU A 23 -6.59 -10.72 -11.83
CA LEU A 23 -5.88 -10.30 -10.61
C LEU A 23 -6.85 -9.65 -9.63
N TYR A 24 -7.80 -8.86 -10.11
CA TYR A 24 -8.78 -8.23 -9.23
C TYR A 24 -9.66 -9.26 -8.52
N LYS A 25 -10.10 -10.28 -9.24
CA LYS A 25 -10.81 -11.43 -8.64
C LYS A 25 -9.93 -12.15 -7.62
N GLU A 26 -8.67 -12.40 -7.94
CA GLU A 26 -7.71 -13.05 -7.05
C GLU A 26 -7.53 -12.27 -5.73
N ILE A 27 -7.45 -10.94 -5.76
CA ILE A 27 -7.37 -10.09 -4.55
C ILE A 27 -8.65 -10.20 -3.71
N LYS A 28 -9.82 -10.21 -4.34
CA LYS A 28 -11.10 -10.42 -3.63
C LYS A 28 -11.12 -11.78 -2.95
N GLU A 29 -10.70 -12.83 -3.64
CA GLU A 29 -10.61 -14.19 -3.10
C GLU A 29 -9.61 -14.30 -1.94
N VAL A 30 -8.51 -13.51 -1.95
CA VAL A 30 -7.60 -13.42 -0.79
C VAL A 30 -8.33 -12.86 0.42
N ILE A 31 -9.00 -11.71 0.28
CA ILE A 31 -9.74 -11.05 1.38
C ILE A 31 -10.85 -11.99 1.89
N GLU A 32 -11.61 -12.61 1.00
CA GLU A 32 -12.68 -13.55 1.36
C GLU A 32 -12.18 -14.77 2.13
N SER A 33 -10.98 -15.27 1.80
CA SER A 33 -10.41 -16.48 2.42
C SER A 33 -9.96 -16.33 3.88
N ILE A 34 -9.86 -15.10 4.40
CA ILE A 34 -9.37 -14.84 5.76
C ILE A 34 -10.55 -14.68 6.71
N ASP A 35 -10.73 -15.60 7.66
CA ASP A 35 -11.69 -15.41 8.75
C ASP A 35 -11.08 -14.51 9.83
N ALA A 36 -11.57 -13.27 9.97
CA ALA A 36 -11.01 -12.33 10.93
C ALA A 36 -11.21 -12.77 12.38
N ASP A 37 -12.33 -13.44 12.69
CA ASP A 37 -12.70 -13.73 14.07
C ASP A 37 -11.76 -14.75 14.72
N THR A 38 -11.08 -15.59 13.93
CA THR A 38 -10.02 -16.49 14.43
C THR A 38 -8.77 -15.75 14.91
N PHE A 39 -8.61 -14.47 14.56
CA PHE A 39 -7.46 -13.64 14.92
C PHE A 39 -7.75 -12.68 16.08
N ARG A 40 -8.79 -12.93 16.86
CA ARG A 40 -9.04 -12.29 18.16
C ARG A 40 -8.16 -12.89 19.25
N THR A 41 -6.85 -12.73 19.09
CA THR A 41 -5.81 -13.30 19.95
C THR A 41 -5.18 -12.27 20.87
N LYS A 42 -5.41 -10.97 20.62
CA LYS A 42 -4.75 -9.89 21.34
C LYS A 42 -5.55 -9.46 22.56
N ILE A 43 -5.05 -9.78 23.76
CA ILE A 43 -5.62 -9.26 25.00
C ILE A 43 -5.16 -7.81 25.22
N SER A 44 -6.13 -6.89 25.28
CA SER A 44 -5.85 -5.47 25.44
C SER A 44 -5.37 -5.11 26.85
N LYS A 45 -4.33 -4.27 26.90
CA LYS A 45 -3.79 -3.64 28.12
C LYS A 45 -4.16 -2.16 28.22
N GLU A 46 -4.96 -1.65 27.29
CA GLU A 46 -5.36 -0.24 27.28
C GLU A 46 -6.40 0.02 28.38
N LYS A 47 -6.24 1.12 29.16
CA LYS A 47 -7.11 1.43 30.31
C LYS A 47 -8.62 1.31 30.01
N ARG A 48 -9.05 1.74 28.82
CA ARG A 48 -10.47 1.74 28.40
C ARG A 48 -10.98 0.39 27.86
N LYS A 49 -10.09 -0.57 27.59
CA LYS A 49 -10.40 -1.86 26.95
C LYS A 49 -9.68 -3.02 27.63
N ILE A 50 -9.39 -2.93 28.93
CA ILE A 50 -8.54 -3.92 29.60
C ILE A 50 -9.21 -5.30 29.59
N GLY A 51 -8.45 -6.34 29.24
CA GLY A 51 -8.94 -7.72 29.24
C GLY A 51 -9.81 -8.13 28.03
N ILE A 52 -10.20 -7.19 27.15
CA ILE A 52 -10.95 -7.51 25.93
C ILE A 52 -10.04 -8.21 24.92
N SER A 53 -10.52 -9.29 24.31
CA SER A 53 -9.86 -9.89 23.16
C SER A 53 -10.14 -9.10 21.88
N LEU A 54 -9.09 -8.51 21.33
CA LEU A 54 -9.10 -7.68 20.14
C LEU A 54 -8.52 -8.44 18.95
N LEU A 55 -8.89 -7.98 17.75
CA LEU A 55 -8.24 -8.40 16.51
C LEU A 55 -6.76 -8.02 16.55
N SER A 56 -5.90 -8.99 16.27
CA SER A 56 -4.45 -8.83 16.26
C SER A 56 -3.96 -8.36 14.88
N PRO A 57 -3.42 -7.13 14.76
CA PRO A 57 -2.84 -6.66 13.50
C PRO A 57 -1.71 -7.57 13.00
N ILE A 58 -0.93 -8.15 13.93
CA ILE A 58 0.21 -9.01 13.61
C ILE A 58 -0.27 -10.31 12.97
N ASP A 59 -1.28 -10.95 13.56
CA ASP A 59 -1.78 -12.22 13.05
C ASP A 59 -2.57 -12.03 11.75
N LEU A 60 -3.31 -10.93 11.63
CA LEU A 60 -3.97 -10.56 10.38
C LEU A 60 -2.96 -10.31 9.25
N ASN A 61 -1.90 -9.52 9.50
CA ASN A 61 -0.84 -9.31 8.51
C ASN A 61 -0.22 -10.64 8.08
N LYS A 62 0.06 -11.55 9.03
CA LYS A 62 0.59 -12.88 8.72
C LYS A 62 -0.36 -13.68 7.81
N ALA A 63 -1.67 -13.67 8.09
CA ALA A 63 -2.66 -14.36 7.28
C ALA A 63 -2.73 -13.80 5.85
N PHE A 64 -2.67 -12.47 5.69
CA PHE A 64 -2.61 -11.83 4.38
C PHE A 64 -1.32 -12.18 3.63
N ASN A 65 -0.16 -12.13 4.29
CA ASN A 65 1.12 -12.51 3.71
C ASN A 65 1.06 -13.95 3.16
N GLU A 66 0.63 -14.92 3.98
CA GLU A 66 0.50 -16.31 3.57
C GLU A 66 -0.45 -16.48 2.37
N ALA A 67 -1.60 -15.79 2.39
CA ALA A 67 -2.60 -15.88 1.33
C ALA A 67 -2.12 -15.26 -0.01
N PHE A 68 -1.39 -14.15 0.04
CA PHE A 68 -0.81 -13.50 -1.14
C PHE A 68 0.40 -14.28 -1.69
N TYR A 69 1.31 -14.74 -0.82
CA TYR A 69 2.46 -15.55 -1.24
C TYR A 69 2.05 -16.87 -1.89
N LYS A 70 1.00 -17.54 -1.39
CA LYS A 70 0.43 -18.74 -2.03
C LYS A 70 -0.03 -18.48 -3.46
N ARG A 71 -0.35 -17.24 -3.80
CA ARG A 71 -0.79 -16.79 -5.14
C ARG A 71 0.34 -16.13 -5.95
N LYS A 72 1.60 -16.25 -5.51
CA LYS A 72 2.79 -15.72 -6.18
C LYS A 72 2.76 -14.19 -6.32
N TRP A 73 2.22 -13.50 -5.33
CA TRP A 73 2.55 -12.09 -5.12
C TRP A 73 3.88 -12.02 -4.42
N GLU A 74 4.73 -11.09 -4.81
CA GLU A 74 6.11 -11.00 -4.32
C GLU A 74 6.43 -9.60 -3.81
N GLU A 75 7.32 -9.50 -2.83
CA GLU A 75 7.85 -8.22 -2.39
C GLU A 75 8.60 -7.55 -3.55
N SER A 76 8.43 -6.24 -3.71
CA SER A 76 9.16 -5.48 -4.71
C SER A 76 9.94 -4.35 -4.06
N ARG A 77 11.23 -4.28 -4.38
CA ARG A 77 12.12 -3.20 -3.93
C ARG A 77 12.47 -2.30 -5.09
N TYR A 78 12.19 -1.02 -4.94
CA TYR A 78 12.61 0.02 -5.87
C TYR A 78 13.81 0.77 -5.31
N ASN A 79 14.96 0.53 -5.93
CA ASN A 79 16.24 1.15 -5.62
C ASN A 79 16.45 2.36 -6.53
N TYR A 80 16.93 3.47 -5.98
CA TYR A 80 17.15 4.69 -6.76
C TYR A 80 18.24 5.57 -6.14
N TYR A 81 18.72 6.54 -6.92
CA TYR A 81 19.65 7.57 -6.46
C TYR A 81 18.98 8.94 -6.44
N ILE A 82 19.20 9.69 -5.37
CA ILE A 82 18.60 11.00 -5.15
C ILE A 82 19.48 12.09 -5.77
N THR A 83 18.83 13.02 -6.46
CA THR A 83 19.40 14.28 -6.94
C THR A 83 18.47 15.43 -6.58
N LEU A 84 19.03 16.62 -6.31
CA LEU A 84 18.27 17.87 -6.16
C LEU A 84 18.14 18.64 -7.48
N ASN A 85 18.79 18.17 -8.56
CA ASN A 85 18.65 18.74 -9.88
C ASN A 85 17.44 18.15 -10.59
N ARG A 86 16.43 18.99 -10.85
CA ARG A 86 15.16 18.57 -11.44
C ARG A 86 15.32 17.92 -12.81
N GLU A 87 16.16 18.48 -13.67
CA GLU A 87 16.36 17.93 -15.03
C GLU A 87 17.05 16.58 -15.00
N LEU A 88 17.99 16.37 -14.08
CA LEU A 88 18.64 15.08 -13.91
C LEU A 88 17.68 14.04 -13.33
N MET A 89 16.82 14.44 -12.38
CA MET A 89 15.77 13.58 -11.84
C MET A 89 14.84 13.10 -12.95
N ASP A 90 14.26 14.02 -13.73
CA ASP A 90 13.29 13.68 -14.79
C ASP A 90 13.91 12.75 -15.85
N LYS A 91 15.20 12.94 -16.20
CA LYS A 91 15.91 12.10 -17.16
C LYS A 91 16.23 10.70 -16.62
N SER A 92 16.42 10.58 -15.31
CA SER A 92 16.92 9.36 -14.68
C SER A 92 15.84 8.49 -14.02
N VAL A 93 14.61 9.01 -13.86
CA VAL A 93 13.53 8.35 -13.11
C VAL A 93 13.19 6.94 -13.60
N LEU A 94 13.29 6.67 -14.91
CA LEU A 94 13.03 5.36 -15.51
C LEU A 94 14.28 4.48 -15.66
N MET A 95 15.46 5.01 -15.38
CA MET A 95 16.71 4.26 -15.42
C MET A 95 16.78 3.27 -14.24
N SER A 96 17.51 2.17 -14.39
CA SER A 96 17.87 1.33 -13.25
C SER A 96 18.75 2.09 -12.25
N ALA A 97 18.77 1.68 -10.98
CA ALA A 97 19.60 2.33 -9.96
C ALA A 97 21.09 2.43 -10.36
N LYS A 98 21.61 1.42 -11.06
CA LYS A 98 22.99 1.42 -11.56
C LYS A 98 23.21 2.49 -12.63
N GLU A 99 22.27 2.59 -13.57
CA GLU A 99 22.30 3.62 -14.62
C GLU A 99 22.11 5.02 -14.04
N GLN A 100 21.19 5.20 -13.09
CA GLN A 100 21.00 6.48 -12.37
C GLN A 100 22.31 6.93 -11.73
N LYS A 101 22.98 6.04 -10.98
CA LYS A 101 24.27 6.35 -10.35
C LYS A 101 25.30 6.85 -11.36
N ASN A 102 25.48 6.09 -12.45
CA ASN A 102 26.47 6.41 -13.48
C ASN A 102 26.13 7.74 -14.16
N PHE A 103 24.86 7.92 -14.54
CA PHE A 103 24.36 9.15 -15.16
C PHE A 103 24.59 10.38 -14.28
N LEU A 104 24.27 10.30 -12.98
CA LEU A 104 24.45 11.42 -12.06
C LEU A 104 25.94 11.78 -11.89
N ILE A 105 26.82 10.78 -11.78
CA ILE A 105 28.28 11.00 -11.73
C ILE A 105 28.80 11.67 -13.00
N GLU A 106 28.38 11.19 -14.18
CA GLU A 106 28.73 11.77 -15.47
C GLU A 106 28.26 13.23 -15.63
N LYS A 107 27.18 13.60 -14.92
CA LYS A 107 26.63 14.97 -14.90
C LYS A 107 27.17 15.84 -13.76
N GLY A 108 28.18 15.37 -13.04
CA GLY A 108 28.93 16.16 -12.06
C GLY A 108 28.50 15.97 -10.61
N GLU A 109 27.57 15.05 -10.32
CA GLU A 109 27.26 14.68 -8.94
C GLU A 109 28.35 13.75 -8.37
N LYS A 110 29.13 14.25 -7.42
CA LYS A 110 30.28 13.51 -6.87
C LYS A 110 29.87 12.29 -6.04
N GLU A 111 28.82 12.44 -5.24
CA GLU A 111 28.36 11.42 -4.29
C GLU A 111 26.82 11.25 -4.36
N PRO A 112 26.28 10.63 -5.42
CA PRO A 112 24.84 10.37 -5.49
C PRO A 112 24.36 9.55 -4.29
N ILE A 113 23.28 9.99 -3.65
CA ILE A 113 22.77 9.37 -2.42
C ILE A 113 21.86 8.20 -2.81
N TYR A 114 22.23 7.00 -2.37
CA TYR A 114 21.40 5.81 -2.55
C TYR A 114 20.20 5.81 -1.60
N SER A 115 19.03 5.41 -2.12
CA SER A 115 17.82 5.18 -1.35
C SER A 115 17.01 4.03 -1.93
N TYR A 116 16.02 3.55 -1.19
CA TYR A 116 15.07 2.56 -1.67
C TYR A 116 13.72 2.69 -0.96
N ASN A 117 12.68 2.15 -1.59
CA ASN A 117 11.43 1.80 -0.94
C ASN A 117 11.06 0.36 -1.30
N GLN A 118 10.23 -0.25 -0.46
CA GLN A 118 9.77 -1.61 -0.62
C GLN A 118 8.26 -1.67 -0.40
N THR A 119 7.58 -2.45 -1.22
CA THR A 119 6.14 -2.72 -1.16
C THR A 119 5.93 -4.22 -0.94
N ASP A 120 4.88 -4.55 -0.20
CA ASP A 120 4.65 -5.91 0.30
C ASP A 120 4.32 -6.90 -0.82
N PHE A 121 3.44 -6.51 -1.74
CA PHE A 121 2.92 -7.41 -2.76
C PHE A 121 2.84 -6.73 -4.12
N VAL A 122 3.60 -7.25 -5.10
CA VAL A 122 3.50 -6.83 -6.50
C VAL A 122 3.30 -8.02 -7.41
N LYS A 123 2.40 -7.86 -8.37
CA LYS A 123 2.15 -8.81 -9.45
C LYS A 123 1.61 -8.06 -10.66
N ASP A 124 2.15 -8.33 -11.85
CA ASP A 124 1.74 -7.71 -13.13
C ASP A 124 1.56 -6.18 -13.07
N LYS A 125 2.51 -5.49 -12.41
CA LYS A 125 2.51 -4.03 -12.18
C LYS A 125 1.33 -3.50 -11.35
N ILE A 126 0.69 -4.35 -10.55
CA ILE A 126 -0.26 -3.95 -9.52
C ILE A 126 0.43 -4.12 -8.16
N ALA A 127 0.45 -3.07 -7.34
CA ALA A 127 0.89 -3.17 -5.94
C ALA A 127 -0.31 -3.29 -5.01
N VAL A 128 -0.19 -4.14 -3.99
CA VAL A 128 -1.13 -4.24 -2.87
C VAL A 128 -0.39 -3.99 -1.57
N GLU A 129 -0.96 -3.14 -0.73
CA GLU A 129 -0.53 -2.86 0.63
C GLU A 129 -1.67 -3.23 1.58
N VAL A 130 -1.35 -3.98 2.64
CA VAL A 130 -2.31 -4.37 3.68
C VAL A 130 -1.93 -3.67 4.96
N GLN A 131 -2.78 -2.78 5.44
CA GLN A 131 -2.37 -1.82 6.46
C GLN A 131 -3.27 -1.87 7.69
N PHE A 132 -2.80 -2.59 8.70
CA PHE A 132 -3.33 -2.61 10.07
C PHE A 132 -2.46 -1.84 11.08
N GLY A 133 -1.53 -1.03 10.57
CA GLY A 133 -0.60 -0.21 11.34
C GLY A 133 -1.12 1.19 11.66
N LYS A 134 -0.21 2.06 12.12
CA LYS A 134 -0.55 3.45 12.51
C LYS A 134 -0.86 4.32 11.29
N TYR A 135 -1.75 5.29 11.46
CA TYR A 135 -2.15 6.26 10.42
C TYR A 135 -0.97 6.93 9.66
N ALA A 136 0.15 7.18 10.34
CA ALA A 136 1.32 7.82 9.72
C ALA A 136 1.96 6.97 8.60
N PHE A 137 1.86 5.63 8.69
CA PHE A 137 2.40 4.74 7.67
C PHE A 137 1.51 4.72 6.42
N VAL A 138 0.19 4.77 6.58
CA VAL A 138 -0.74 4.77 5.43
C VAL A 138 -0.60 6.03 4.60
N ALA A 139 -0.43 7.18 5.25
CA ALA A 139 -0.15 8.43 4.54
C ALA A 139 1.16 8.33 3.73
N PHE A 140 2.18 7.67 4.26
CA PHE A 140 3.41 7.42 3.51
C PHE A 140 3.16 6.47 2.33
N ASP A 141 2.38 5.42 2.51
CA ASP A 141 2.06 4.46 1.46
C ASP A 141 1.33 5.11 0.29
N LEU A 142 0.24 5.84 0.59
CA LEU A 142 -0.61 6.52 -0.39
C LEU A 142 0.12 7.63 -1.15
N PHE A 143 0.89 8.49 -0.46
CA PHE A 143 1.44 9.72 -1.05
C PHE A 143 2.92 9.62 -1.46
N VAL A 144 3.67 8.66 -0.93
CA VAL A 144 5.11 8.52 -1.22
C VAL A 144 5.37 7.19 -1.93
N LYS A 145 5.02 6.07 -1.31
CA LYS A 145 5.41 4.74 -1.81
C LYS A 145 4.78 4.44 -3.16
N HIS A 146 3.45 4.47 -3.28
CA HIS A 146 2.78 4.19 -4.56
C HIS A 146 3.22 5.16 -5.66
N MET A 147 3.36 6.44 -5.33
CA MET A 147 3.84 7.47 -6.27
C MET A 147 5.23 7.16 -6.82
N LEU A 148 6.15 6.73 -5.97
CA LEU A 148 7.52 6.40 -6.35
C LEU A 148 7.57 5.14 -7.25
N PHE A 149 6.82 4.10 -6.90
CA PHE A 149 6.73 2.90 -7.74
C PHE A 149 6.06 3.17 -9.08
N TYR A 150 5.06 4.05 -9.11
CA TYR A 150 4.36 4.46 -10.33
C TYR A 150 5.27 5.29 -11.24
N SER A 151 5.92 6.33 -10.72
CA SER A 151 6.82 7.18 -11.51
C SER A 151 8.07 6.42 -12.01
N GLY A 152 8.56 5.45 -11.23
CA GLY A 152 9.63 4.53 -11.64
C GLY A 152 9.18 3.41 -12.59
N GLY A 153 7.93 3.41 -13.05
CA GLY A 153 7.38 2.44 -14.00
C GLY A 153 7.22 1.01 -13.47
N LYS A 154 7.31 0.82 -12.14
CA LYS A 154 7.20 -0.48 -11.46
C LYS A 154 5.76 -0.93 -11.29
N ILE A 155 4.84 0.02 -11.11
CA ILE A 155 3.40 -0.25 -11.05
C ILE A 155 2.64 0.68 -11.96
N ASN A 156 1.45 0.26 -12.37
CA ASN A 156 0.46 1.09 -13.04
C ASN A 156 -0.65 1.51 -12.07
N LEU A 157 -0.81 0.79 -10.95
CA LEU A 157 -1.87 1.01 -9.97
C LEU A 157 -1.45 0.49 -8.58
N GLY A 158 -1.80 1.24 -7.54
CA GLY A 158 -1.70 0.82 -6.14
C GLY A 158 -3.05 0.43 -5.53
N ILE A 159 -3.05 -0.52 -4.62
CA ILE A 159 -4.24 -0.95 -3.86
C ILE A 159 -3.90 -0.89 -2.38
N GLU A 160 -4.74 -0.23 -1.61
CA GLU A 160 -4.59 -0.10 -0.17
C GLU A 160 -5.75 -0.82 0.51
N ILE A 161 -5.46 -1.84 1.32
CA ILE A 161 -6.47 -2.61 2.07
C ILE A 161 -6.45 -2.16 3.52
N LEU A 162 -7.55 -1.57 3.97
CA LEU A 162 -7.70 -0.97 5.30
C LEU A 162 -8.92 -1.54 6.03
N PRO A 163 -8.87 -1.68 7.38
CA PRO A 163 -10.08 -1.94 8.14
C PRO A 163 -11.02 -0.73 8.06
N ILE A 164 -12.33 -0.94 7.93
CA ILE A 164 -13.29 0.15 8.17
C ILE A 164 -13.34 0.51 9.66
N LYS A 165 -13.92 1.65 10.01
CA LYS A 165 -13.96 2.14 11.40
C LYS A 165 -14.55 1.11 12.37
N LYS A 166 -15.58 0.39 11.93
CA LYS A 166 -16.24 -0.66 12.72
C LYS A 166 -15.30 -1.84 13.04
N MET A 167 -14.44 -2.23 12.11
CA MET A 167 -13.40 -3.25 12.35
C MET A 167 -12.26 -2.67 13.20
N GLN A 168 -11.78 -1.48 12.87
CA GLN A 168 -10.72 -0.79 13.62
C GLN A 168 -11.09 -0.61 15.10
N ALA A 169 -12.37 -0.34 15.41
CA ALA A 169 -12.86 -0.23 16.79
C ALA A 169 -12.62 -1.51 17.63
N GLN A 170 -12.42 -2.65 16.99
CA GLN A 170 -12.14 -3.95 17.59
C GLN A 170 -10.64 -4.30 17.58
N MET A 171 -9.79 -3.32 17.26
CA MET A 171 -8.33 -3.38 17.27
C MET A 171 -7.76 -2.42 18.33
N SER A 172 -6.44 -2.40 18.45
CA SER A 172 -5.73 -1.42 19.27
C SER A 172 -5.95 0.02 18.78
N SER A 173 -5.82 0.98 19.69
CA SER A 173 -5.87 2.39 19.33
C SER A 173 -4.75 2.79 18.37
N GLY A 174 -5.02 3.80 17.54
CA GLY A 174 -4.06 4.35 16.59
C GLY A 174 -3.94 3.62 15.26
N VAL A 175 -4.60 2.47 15.10
CA VAL A 175 -4.71 1.78 13.80
C VAL A 175 -5.49 2.66 12.83
N ALA A 176 -4.97 2.80 11.61
CA ALA A 176 -5.62 3.53 10.53
C ALA A 176 -6.94 2.87 10.13
N TYR A 177 -7.82 3.63 9.47
CA TYR A 177 -9.10 3.09 9.01
C TYR A 177 -9.53 3.75 7.70
N TYR A 178 -10.24 2.98 6.88
CA TYR A 178 -10.67 3.34 5.54
C TYR A 178 -11.27 4.75 5.46
N GLU A 179 -12.23 5.07 6.32
CA GLU A 179 -12.95 6.35 6.27
C GLU A 179 -12.01 7.55 6.50
N GLY A 180 -11.04 7.40 7.41
CA GLY A 180 -10.06 8.44 7.70
C GLY A 180 -9.09 8.65 6.54
N GLU A 181 -8.61 7.57 5.93
CA GLU A 181 -7.61 7.65 4.87
C GLU A 181 -8.21 8.06 3.53
N VAL A 182 -9.43 7.61 3.20
CA VAL A 182 -10.18 8.13 2.06
C VAL A 182 -10.46 9.62 2.23
N TYR A 183 -10.84 10.08 3.43
CA TYR A 183 -10.98 11.50 3.71
C TYR A 183 -9.65 12.25 3.48
N ASN A 184 -8.52 11.67 3.90
CA ASN A 184 -7.19 12.24 3.67
C ASN A 184 -6.81 12.33 2.18
N VAL A 185 -7.25 11.40 1.34
CA VAL A 185 -7.07 11.48 -0.12
C VAL A 185 -7.98 12.55 -0.72
N MET A 186 -9.29 12.49 -0.43
CA MET A 186 -10.28 13.41 -1.00
C MET A 186 -9.97 14.88 -0.70
N ARG A 187 -9.47 15.20 0.51
CA ARG A 187 -9.16 16.58 0.92
C ARG A 187 -7.96 17.19 0.18
N GLN A 188 -7.14 16.39 -0.52
CA GLN A 188 -6.02 16.88 -1.32
C GLN A 188 -6.45 17.38 -2.71
N GLY A 189 -7.72 17.17 -3.06
CA GLY A 189 -8.27 17.50 -4.37
C GLY A 189 -8.29 16.32 -5.33
N ARG A 190 -8.92 16.50 -6.49
CA ARG A 190 -9.33 15.40 -7.38
C ARG A 190 -8.18 14.59 -7.98
N ASN A 191 -7.00 15.18 -8.14
CA ASN A 191 -5.88 14.59 -8.89
C ASN A 191 -4.69 14.22 -7.99
N SER A 192 -4.84 14.33 -6.67
CA SER A 192 -3.76 14.05 -5.71
C SER A 192 -4.11 12.82 -4.86
N PRO A 193 -3.20 11.83 -4.76
CA PRO A 193 -1.91 11.75 -5.43
C PRO A 193 -2.05 11.43 -6.93
N PRO A 194 -1.09 11.81 -7.81
CA PRO A 194 -1.17 11.55 -9.25
C PRO A 194 -0.75 10.11 -9.63
N VAL A 195 -1.32 9.13 -8.93
CA VAL A 195 -1.20 7.68 -9.17
C VAL A 195 -2.60 7.06 -9.07
N PRO A 196 -3.02 6.17 -9.98
CA PRO A 196 -4.27 5.43 -9.82
C PRO A 196 -4.24 4.56 -8.57
N LEU A 197 -5.27 4.69 -7.73
CA LEU A 197 -5.40 3.92 -6.48
C LEU A 197 -6.78 3.28 -6.38
N LEU A 198 -6.82 2.10 -5.76
CA LEU A 198 -8.05 1.52 -5.24
C LEU A 198 -7.90 1.29 -3.74
N ILE A 199 -8.68 2.00 -2.94
CA ILE A 199 -8.72 1.79 -1.49
C ILE A 199 -9.89 0.88 -1.17
N LEU A 200 -9.61 -0.23 -0.48
CA LEU A 200 -10.58 -1.25 -0.09
C LEU A 200 -10.76 -1.22 1.43
N GLY A 201 -11.97 -0.91 1.88
CA GLY A 201 -12.38 -0.99 3.27
C GLY A 201 -12.93 -2.37 3.58
N ILE A 202 -12.29 -3.11 4.50
CA ILE A 202 -12.68 -4.47 4.87
C ILE A 202 -13.23 -4.55 6.29
N GLU A 203 -14.06 -5.57 6.53
CA GLU A 203 -14.51 -5.97 7.85
C GLU A 203 -14.62 -7.51 7.94
N PRO A 204 -14.72 -8.09 9.16
CA PRO A 204 -15.02 -9.50 9.36
C PRO A 204 -16.20 -9.98 8.50
#